data_AF-A0A800M8B9-F1
#
_entry.id   AF-A0A800M8B9-F1
#
_cell.length_a   1.000
_cell.length_b   1.000
_cell.length_c   1.000
_cell.angle_alpha   90.00
_cell.angle_beta   90.00
_cell.angle_gamma   90.00
#
_symmetry.space_group_name_H-M   'P 1'
#
loop_
_entity.id
_entity.type
_entity.pdbx_description
1 polymer ?
#
loop_
_entity_poly.entity_id
_entity_poly.type
_entity_poly.pdbx_seq_one_letter_code
_entity_poly.pdbx_strand_id
1 'polypeptide(L)'
;IGYRKELIQLARVYIGFKKVQDEPLRDRCFLTGYGAAAVALEAGREFVAKYRDNDHARAKLNEGEPGWLKPGQFEIVYHSVTDRHHLKLFATYGAHFEKHSERWDREGLPGTDVTWLAGRIQLGKDAVTDTDLDPVRAWFSRIGRQLEQDVNRPLYEAQKMMATFMGDTRIVRRDPFISERLIQRTLKDSKTKLQPGDIILERRNWYLSNAFLPGFWPHCALYVGTPEELEAIGIKYSELDAEARAAHQRPEHRHPRVIIEAMSEGVVFTSAEHSMHADYVVVLRPIFEPDQAPEDRAAAIREVVHRAFGYHGRAYDFGFDFTDESKLVCSELLYYSFGELLEFKLESVLGKNVVTPNGIMDKFVNERGEAAQLEFIFFLDTRLDKHGKRIVYFADEEDCRESATRPKIFNE
;
A
#
# COMPACT_ATOMS: atom_id res chain seq x y z
N ILE A 1 22.27 19.33 10.01
CA ILE A 1 20.85 18.88 10.09
C ILE A 1 19.85 19.99 9.70
N GLY A 2 20.16 21.27 9.94
CA GLY A 2 19.20 22.38 9.78
C GLY A 2 18.61 22.66 8.38
N TYR A 3 19.13 22.07 7.30
CA TYR A 3 18.66 22.32 5.93
C TYR A 3 18.07 21.08 5.22
N ARG A 4 17.90 19.96 5.93
CA ARG A 4 17.45 18.69 5.31
C ARG A 4 16.05 18.84 4.70
N LYS A 5 15.15 19.55 5.39
CA LYS A 5 13.77 19.73 4.94
C LYS A 5 13.73 20.55 3.65
N GLU A 6 14.55 21.59 3.58
CA GLU A 6 14.73 22.50 2.46
C GLU A 6 15.33 21.77 1.27
N LEU A 7 16.34 20.92 1.49
CA LEU A 7 16.93 20.07 0.44
C LEU A 7 15.92 19.07 -0.13
N ILE A 8 15.13 18.39 0.71
CA ILE A 8 14.09 17.47 0.26
C ILE A 8 12.97 18.22 -0.48
N GLN A 9 12.62 19.43 -0.04
CA GLN A 9 11.64 20.27 -0.73
C GLN A 9 12.15 20.71 -2.11
N LEU A 10 13.42 21.14 -2.22
CA LEU A 10 14.06 21.45 -3.50
C LEU A 10 14.05 20.25 -4.44
N ALA A 11 14.46 19.07 -3.97
CA ALA A 11 14.43 17.84 -4.76
C ALA A 11 13.02 17.53 -5.29
N ARG A 12 11.98 17.69 -4.45
CA ARG A 12 10.58 17.46 -4.83
C ARG A 12 10.04 18.48 -5.82
N VAL A 13 10.32 19.77 -5.62
CA VAL A 13 9.85 20.83 -6.52
C VAL A 13 10.44 20.65 -7.92
N TYR A 14 11.72 20.34 -7.98
CA TYR A 14 12.45 20.28 -9.25
C TYR A 14 12.41 18.91 -9.95
N ILE A 15 11.82 17.87 -9.34
CA ILE A 15 11.57 16.58 -10.01
C ILE A 15 10.64 16.69 -11.23
N GLY A 16 9.83 17.76 -11.27
CA GLY A 16 8.96 18.11 -12.39
C GLY A 16 9.67 18.68 -13.62
N PHE A 17 11.02 18.73 -13.64
CA PHE A 17 11.81 19.33 -14.73
C PHE A 17 11.42 18.83 -16.13
N LYS A 18 10.97 17.57 -16.26
CA LYS A 18 10.51 16.99 -17.54
C LYS A 18 9.38 17.77 -18.22
N LYS A 19 8.62 18.58 -17.46
CA LYS A 19 7.52 19.42 -17.97
C LYS A 19 8.01 20.79 -18.48
N VAL A 20 9.26 21.16 -18.23
CA VAL A 20 9.85 22.44 -18.65
C VAL A 20 10.24 22.35 -20.13
N GLN A 21 9.67 23.25 -20.93
CA GLN A 21 9.86 23.27 -22.38
C GLN A 21 11.22 23.86 -22.77
N ASP A 22 11.62 24.95 -22.12
CA ASP A 22 12.92 25.57 -22.32
C ASP A 22 14.04 24.64 -21.84
N GLU A 23 14.95 24.27 -22.74
CA GLU A 23 15.97 23.26 -22.48
C GLU A 23 17.02 23.72 -21.45
N PRO A 24 17.61 24.92 -21.54
CA PRO A 24 18.50 25.43 -20.50
C PRO A 24 17.82 25.47 -19.13
N LEU A 25 16.58 25.97 -19.03
CA LEU A 25 15.84 26.02 -17.77
C LEU A 25 15.52 24.61 -17.22
N ARG A 26 15.15 23.68 -18.11
CA ARG A 26 14.90 22.27 -17.75
C ARG A 26 16.14 21.63 -17.13
N ASP A 27 17.30 21.84 -17.73
CA ASP A 27 18.56 21.29 -17.24
C ASP A 27 18.99 21.91 -15.91
N ARG A 28 18.77 23.22 -15.72
CA ARG A 28 18.97 23.90 -14.43
C ARG A 28 18.05 23.33 -13.34
N CYS A 29 16.77 23.12 -13.67
CA CYS A 29 15.82 22.46 -12.77
C CYS A 29 16.32 21.07 -12.39
N PHE A 30 16.72 20.25 -13.37
CA PHE A 30 17.25 18.91 -13.11
C PHE A 30 18.45 18.95 -12.16
N LEU A 31 19.49 19.72 -12.49
CA LEU A 31 20.72 19.79 -11.70
C LEU A 31 20.46 20.29 -10.27
N THR A 32 19.56 21.26 -10.10
CA THR A 32 19.16 21.78 -8.79
C THR A 32 18.45 20.72 -7.96
N GLY A 33 17.46 20.03 -8.54
CA GLY A 33 16.69 19.01 -7.85
C GLY A 33 17.51 17.78 -7.50
N TYR A 34 18.28 17.28 -8.47
CA TYR A 34 19.12 16.10 -8.30
C TYR A 34 20.31 16.38 -7.37
N GLY A 35 20.93 17.56 -7.48
CA GLY A 35 21.95 18.02 -6.54
C GLY A 35 21.44 18.13 -5.11
N ALA A 36 20.24 18.68 -4.89
CA ALA A 36 19.63 18.74 -3.56
C ALA A 36 19.35 17.34 -2.99
N ALA A 37 18.90 16.39 -3.81
CA ALA A 37 18.71 15.00 -3.42
C ALA A 37 20.04 14.33 -3.04
N ALA A 38 21.10 14.55 -3.83
CA ALA A 38 22.43 13.99 -3.58
C ALA A 38 23.01 14.47 -2.24
N VAL A 39 22.92 15.77 -1.95
CA VAL A 39 23.40 16.34 -0.67
C VAL A 39 22.60 15.80 0.51
N ALA A 40 21.27 15.69 0.37
CA ALA A 40 20.44 15.14 1.43
C ALA A 40 20.72 13.66 1.70
N LEU A 41 21.02 12.89 0.63
CA LEU A 41 21.34 11.48 0.72
C LEU A 41 22.71 11.25 1.35
N GLU A 42 23.75 11.94 0.88
CA GLU A 42 25.10 11.93 1.45
C GLU A 42 25.09 12.22 2.95
N ALA A 43 24.56 13.39 3.34
CA ALA A 43 24.55 13.83 4.73
C ALA A 43 23.72 12.89 5.63
N GLY A 44 22.63 12.32 5.10
CA GLY A 44 21.82 11.37 5.84
C GLY A 44 22.50 10.01 6.01
N ARG A 45 23.20 9.51 4.99
CA ARG A 45 23.95 8.24 5.07
C ARG A 45 25.13 8.35 6.01
N GLU A 46 25.89 9.44 5.95
CA GLU A 46 26.99 9.71 6.88
C GLU A 46 26.49 9.80 8.33
N PHE A 47 25.41 10.56 8.56
CA PHE A 47 24.78 10.68 9.87
C PHE A 47 24.34 9.31 10.42
N VAL A 48 23.70 8.49 9.59
CA VAL A 48 23.25 7.16 9.99
C VAL A 48 24.41 6.23 10.28
N ALA A 49 25.41 6.17 9.39
CA ALA A 49 26.59 5.34 9.57
C ALA A 49 27.32 5.66 10.88
N LYS A 50 27.37 6.94 11.26
CA LYS A 50 28.05 7.40 12.47
C LYS A 50 27.38 6.95 13.77
N TYR A 51 26.04 6.90 13.81
CA TYR A 51 25.31 6.69 15.08
C TYR A 51 24.52 5.38 15.15
N ARG A 52 24.37 4.63 14.05
CA ARG A 52 23.53 3.41 14.01
C ARG A 52 23.93 2.33 15.01
N ASP A 53 25.24 2.20 15.29
CA ASP A 53 25.82 1.14 16.13
C ASP A 53 26.07 1.63 17.57
N ASN A 54 25.68 2.87 17.90
CA ASN A 54 25.76 3.44 19.24
C ASN A 54 24.36 3.59 19.83
N ASP A 55 23.93 2.60 20.60
CA ASP A 55 22.58 2.53 21.20
C ASP A 55 22.22 3.76 22.03
N HIS A 56 23.16 4.29 22.83
CA HIS A 56 22.90 5.46 23.68
C HIS A 56 22.74 6.74 22.85
N ALA A 57 23.63 6.98 21.88
CA ALA A 57 23.53 8.13 21.00
C ALA A 57 22.27 8.06 20.14
N ARG A 58 21.95 6.88 19.62
CA ARG A 58 20.74 6.63 18.83
C ARG A 58 19.47 6.84 19.64
N ALA A 59 19.39 6.33 20.88
CA ALA A 59 18.27 6.59 21.78
C ALA A 59 18.11 8.09 22.03
N LYS A 60 19.21 8.78 22.32
CA LYS A 60 19.20 10.23 22.57
C LYS A 60 18.74 11.04 21.36
N LEU A 61 19.17 10.65 20.15
CA LEU A 61 18.73 11.25 18.88
C LEU A 61 17.27 10.97 18.54
N ASN A 62 16.63 10.00 19.20
CA ASN A 62 15.23 9.63 19.02
C ASN A 62 14.30 10.14 20.14
N GLU A 63 14.83 10.62 21.28
CA GLU A 63 14.04 11.27 22.33
C GLU A 63 13.30 12.51 21.80
N GLY A 64 13.93 13.23 20.87
CA GLY A 64 13.42 14.50 20.35
C GLY A 64 13.67 15.67 21.31
N GLU A 65 13.72 16.87 20.75
CA GLU A 65 13.89 18.13 21.46
C GLU A 65 12.95 19.17 20.83
N PRO A 66 12.00 19.75 21.59
CA PRO A 66 11.03 20.69 21.06
C PRO A 66 11.68 21.83 20.27
N GLY A 67 11.21 22.05 19.04
CA GLY A 67 11.73 23.09 18.14
C GLY A 67 13.03 22.75 17.39
N TRP A 68 13.73 21.67 17.75
CA TRP A 68 15.02 21.32 17.13
C TRP A 68 15.07 19.92 16.54
N LEU A 69 14.63 18.89 17.28
CA LEU A 69 14.73 17.49 16.89
C LEU A 69 13.39 16.79 17.08
N LYS A 70 12.88 16.13 16.05
CA LYS A 70 11.63 15.37 16.20
C LYS A 70 11.89 14.07 16.97
N PRO A 71 10.96 13.61 17.80
CA PRO A 71 11.00 12.24 18.31
C PRO A 71 11.11 11.24 17.15
N GLY A 72 11.98 10.23 17.28
CA GLY A 72 12.21 9.24 16.22
C GLY A 72 12.99 9.74 14.99
N GLN A 73 13.58 10.95 15.04
CA GLN A 73 14.22 11.57 13.87
C GLN A 73 15.38 10.75 13.28
N PHE A 74 16.14 10.02 14.11
CA PHE A 74 17.21 9.16 13.61
C PHE A 74 16.65 8.04 12.74
N GLU A 75 15.58 7.37 13.18
CA GLU A 75 14.93 6.30 12.41
C GLU A 75 14.36 6.80 11.09
N ILE A 76 13.77 8.00 11.09
CA ILE A 76 13.24 8.64 9.87
C ILE A 76 14.37 8.89 8.86
N VAL A 77 15.53 9.36 9.32
CA VAL A 77 16.69 9.57 8.44
C VAL A 77 17.24 8.25 7.95
N TYR A 78 17.41 7.26 8.83
CA TYR A 78 17.90 5.92 8.48
C TYR A 78 17.03 5.31 7.39
N HIS A 79 15.72 5.23 7.59
CA HIS A 79 14.78 4.73 6.59
C HIS A 79 14.88 5.51 5.28
N SER A 80 14.84 6.84 5.33
CA SER A 80 14.83 7.67 4.13
C SER A 80 16.06 7.47 3.24
N VAL A 81 17.23 7.16 3.83
CA VAL A 81 18.47 6.98 3.06
C VAL A 81 18.76 5.53 2.65
N THR A 82 18.06 4.56 3.23
CA THR A 82 18.10 3.15 2.83
C THR A 82 16.91 2.73 1.98
N ASP A 83 15.92 3.61 1.80
CA ASP A 83 14.73 3.38 0.99
C ASP A 83 15.07 3.04 -0.47
N ARG A 84 14.60 1.88 -0.94
CA ARG A 84 14.95 1.36 -2.27
C ARG A 84 14.31 2.15 -3.40
N HIS A 85 13.13 2.75 -3.19
CA HIS A 85 12.50 3.60 -4.19
C HIS A 85 13.31 4.88 -4.38
N HIS A 86 13.70 5.56 -3.29
CA HIS A 86 14.58 6.71 -3.33
C HIS A 86 15.91 6.37 -3.99
N LEU A 87 16.53 5.24 -3.66
CA LEU A 87 17.80 4.80 -4.26
C LEU A 87 17.66 4.46 -5.76
N LYS A 88 16.55 3.82 -6.18
CA LYS A 88 16.28 3.54 -7.59
C LYS A 88 16.01 4.81 -8.39
N LEU A 89 15.25 5.74 -7.82
CA LEU A 89 14.98 7.04 -8.41
C LEU A 89 16.26 7.87 -8.53
N PHE A 90 17.09 7.84 -7.49
CA PHE A 90 18.42 8.45 -7.48
C PHE A 90 19.31 7.84 -8.57
N ALA A 91 19.37 6.51 -8.70
CA ALA A 91 20.11 5.84 -9.78
C ALA A 91 19.58 6.17 -11.18
N THR A 92 18.25 6.25 -11.35
CA THR A 92 17.61 6.62 -12.62
C THR A 92 18.01 8.02 -13.06
N TYR A 93 18.02 8.97 -12.12
CA TYR A 93 18.49 10.33 -12.38
C TYR A 93 20.01 10.42 -12.48
N GLY A 94 20.76 9.51 -11.85
CA GLY A 94 22.19 9.34 -12.07
C GLY A 94 22.52 9.00 -13.52
N ALA A 95 21.79 8.06 -14.11
CA ALA A 95 21.93 7.74 -15.54
C ALA A 95 21.53 8.93 -16.44
N HIS A 96 20.53 9.71 -16.04
CA HIS A 96 20.18 10.95 -16.74
C HIS A 96 21.32 11.99 -16.63
N PHE A 97 21.93 12.14 -15.46
CA PHE A 97 23.05 13.04 -15.24
C PHE A 97 24.27 12.65 -16.10
N GLU A 98 24.67 11.37 -16.09
CA GLU A 98 25.79 10.85 -16.87
C GLU A 98 25.58 11.03 -18.39
N LYS A 99 24.34 10.85 -18.86
CA LYS A 99 24.01 11.01 -20.27
C LYS A 99 24.19 12.46 -20.77
N HIS A 100 24.04 13.46 -19.89
CA HIS A 100 24.00 14.88 -20.29
C HIS A 100 25.17 15.69 -19.72
N SER A 101 25.99 15.14 -18.81
CA SER A 101 27.09 15.85 -18.15
C SER A 101 28.13 16.39 -19.14
N GLU A 102 28.55 15.59 -20.13
CA GLU A 102 29.50 16.03 -21.15
C GLU A 102 28.99 17.23 -21.97
N ARG A 103 27.68 17.29 -22.19
CA ARG A 103 27.05 18.43 -22.87
C ARG A 103 27.13 19.68 -21.98
N TRP A 104 26.74 19.56 -20.72
CA TRP A 104 26.75 20.67 -19.78
C TRP A 104 28.15 21.23 -19.53
N ASP A 105 29.17 20.37 -19.51
CA ASP A 105 30.57 20.78 -19.37
C ASP A 105 31.08 21.53 -20.61
N ARG A 106 30.64 21.13 -21.82
CA ARG A 106 31.05 21.77 -23.07
C ARG A 106 30.31 23.09 -23.35
N GLU A 107 29.00 23.09 -23.16
CA GLU A 107 28.12 24.19 -23.58
C GLU A 107 27.88 25.22 -22.47
N GLY A 108 28.07 24.82 -21.21
CA GLY A 108 27.77 25.65 -20.05
C GLY A 108 26.27 25.83 -19.81
N LEU A 109 25.90 26.13 -18.57
CA LEU A 109 24.52 26.47 -18.18
C LEU A 109 24.50 27.85 -17.51
N PRO A 110 23.97 28.89 -18.20
CA PRO A 110 23.94 30.24 -17.66
C PRO A 110 23.28 30.32 -16.27
N GLY A 111 23.99 30.91 -15.32
CA GLY A 111 23.50 31.07 -13.94
C GLY A 111 23.49 29.77 -13.12
N THR A 112 24.29 28.78 -13.51
CA THR A 112 24.45 27.52 -12.78
C THR A 112 25.90 27.08 -12.78
N ASP A 113 26.45 26.85 -11.59
CA ASP A 113 27.78 26.25 -11.42
C ASP A 113 27.66 24.72 -11.59
N VAL A 114 27.81 24.27 -12.85
CA VAL A 114 27.67 22.86 -13.23
C VAL A 114 28.75 22.02 -12.56
N THR A 115 29.99 22.49 -12.53
CA THR A 115 31.11 21.76 -11.93
C THR A 115 30.91 21.53 -10.44
N TRP A 116 30.45 22.55 -9.72
CA TRP A 116 30.14 22.42 -8.28
C TRP A 116 28.99 21.44 -8.03
N LEU A 117 27.89 21.55 -8.79
CA LEU A 117 26.74 20.64 -8.65
C LEU A 117 27.12 19.20 -9.02
N ALA A 118 27.91 19.01 -10.07
CA ALA A 118 28.44 17.71 -10.49
C ALA A 118 29.27 17.08 -9.36
N GLY A 119 30.14 17.85 -8.72
CA GLY A 119 30.91 17.39 -7.56
C GLY A 119 30.02 16.95 -6.39
N ARG A 120 28.97 17.73 -6.06
CA ARG A 120 28.02 17.35 -5.00
C ARG A 120 27.19 16.11 -5.35
N ILE A 121 26.81 15.97 -6.61
CA ILE A 121 26.11 14.78 -7.11
C ILE A 121 27.00 13.55 -6.99
N GLN A 122 28.28 13.67 -7.36
CA GLN A 122 29.22 12.56 -7.27
C GLN A 122 29.44 12.11 -5.82
N LEU A 123 29.62 13.04 -4.87
CA LEU A 123 29.70 12.71 -3.44
C LEU A 123 28.45 11.97 -2.93
N GLY A 124 27.26 12.34 -3.42
CA GLY A 124 26.02 11.61 -3.12
C GLY A 124 25.99 10.19 -3.71
N LYS A 125 26.54 10.00 -4.92
CA LYS A 125 26.68 8.67 -5.53
C LYS A 125 27.68 7.80 -4.76
N ASP A 126 28.82 8.37 -4.40
CA ASP A 126 29.88 7.69 -3.62
C ASP A 126 29.35 7.29 -2.23
N ALA A 127 28.56 8.13 -1.58
CA ALA A 127 27.93 7.78 -0.30
C ALA A 127 26.96 6.59 -0.39
N VAL A 128 26.34 6.36 -1.57
CA VAL A 128 25.48 5.19 -1.80
C VAL A 128 26.30 3.91 -1.98
N THR A 129 27.47 4.00 -2.62
CA THR A 129 28.35 2.84 -2.87
C THR A 129 29.20 2.48 -1.65
N ASP A 130 29.76 3.48 -0.98
CA ASP A 130 30.87 3.30 -0.04
C ASP A 130 30.38 3.15 1.41
N THR A 131 29.19 3.66 1.70
CA THR A 131 28.58 3.50 3.02
C THR A 131 27.66 2.29 3.01
N ASP A 132 28.15 1.14 3.48
CA ASP A 132 27.32 -0.05 3.64
C ASP A 132 26.31 0.17 4.77
N LEU A 133 25.05 0.42 4.41
CA LEU A 133 23.91 0.52 5.31
C LEU A 133 22.97 -0.64 5.05
N ASP A 134 23.02 -1.66 5.92
CA ASP A 134 22.17 -2.85 5.81
C ASP A 134 20.68 -2.50 6.08
N PRO A 135 19.79 -2.64 5.07
CA PRO A 135 18.35 -2.40 5.22
C PRO A 135 17.69 -3.32 6.26
N VAL A 136 18.26 -4.51 6.50
CA VAL A 136 17.73 -5.55 7.40
C VAL A 136 18.11 -5.29 8.86
N ARG A 137 19.26 -4.64 9.13
CA ARG A 137 19.67 -4.27 10.49
C ARG A 137 18.87 -3.08 11.05
N ALA A 138 18.37 -2.21 10.18
CA ALA A 138 17.37 -1.18 10.53
C ALA A 138 16.06 -1.81 11.05
N TRP A 139 15.67 -2.97 10.51
CA TRP A 139 14.46 -3.72 10.87
C TRP A 139 14.53 -4.38 12.25
N PHE A 140 15.64 -5.02 12.62
CA PHE A 140 15.78 -5.72 13.93
C PHE A 140 15.84 -4.80 15.14
N SER A 141 16.29 -3.56 14.97
CA SER A 141 16.41 -2.60 16.09
C SER A 141 15.08 -2.13 16.69
N ARG A 142 13.94 -2.45 16.06
CA ARG A 142 12.60 -2.04 16.51
C ARG A 142 11.84 -3.10 17.29
N ILE A 143 12.21 -4.38 17.20
CA ILE A 143 11.39 -5.46 17.78
C ILE A 143 11.78 -5.73 19.25
N GLY A 144 13.05 -5.60 19.61
CA GLY A 144 13.56 -6.15 20.87
C GLY A 144 13.41 -5.33 22.15
N ARG A 145 13.05 -4.03 22.10
CA ARG A 145 13.09 -3.18 23.31
C ARG A 145 11.89 -2.26 23.56
N GLN A 146 10.91 -2.22 22.65
CA GLN A 146 9.80 -1.26 22.74
C GLN A 146 8.43 -1.90 23.06
N LEU A 147 8.42 -3.18 23.44
CA LEU A 147 7.23 -3.86 23.95
C LEU A 147 7.11 -3.85 25.48
N GLU A 148 8.19 -3.54 26.21
CA GLU A 148 8.14 -3.62 27.68
C GLU A 148 7.89 -2.28 28.39
N GLN A 149 8.09 -1.13 27.75
CA GLN A 149 7.94 0.18 28.42
C GLN A 149 7.44 1.23 27.41
N ASP A 150 6.15 1.58 27.50
CA ASP A 150 5.61 2.95 27.32
C ASP A 150 4.17 2.94 26.80
N VAL A 151 3.22 2.90 27.74
CA VAL A 151 1.76 2.94 27.53
C VAL A 151 1.25 4.33 27.10
N ASN A 152 2.11 5.29 26.76
CA ASN A 152 1.71 6.69 26.50
C ASN A 152 2.53 7.40 25.42
N ARG A 153 2.30 7.13 24.12
CA ARG A 153 2.78 7.99 23.01
C ARG A 153 1.62 8.59 22.20
N PRO A 154 1.74 9.84 21.72
CA PRO A 154 0.72 10.51 20.92
C PRO A 154 0.62 9.93 19.50
N LEU A 155 -0.63 9.70 19.08
CA LEU A 155 -1.11 8.96 17.90
C LEU A 155 -0.54 9.42 16.54
N TYR A 156 -0.08 10.67 16.48
CA TYR A 156 0.31 11.36 15.25
C TYR A 156 1.62 10.84 14.61
N GLU A 157 2.58 10.37 15.41
CA GLU A 157 3.88 9.92 14.89
C GLU A 157 3.83 8.51 14.27
N ALA A 158 2.88 7.68 14.70
CA ALA A 158 2.65 6.37 14.10
C ALA A 158 1.91 6.47 12.75
N GLN A 159 0.97 7.41 12.63
CA GLN A 159 0.24 7.71 11.38
C GLN A 159 1.18 8.19 10.25
N LYS A 160 2.12 9.10 10.55
CA LYS A 160 3.14 9.56 9.58
C LYS A 160 4.05 8.45 9.06
N MET A 161 4.33 7.47 9.91
CA MET A 161 5.19 6.35 9.59
C MET A 161 4.50 5.36 8.64
N MET A 162 3.21 5.12 8.84
CA MET A 162 2.39 4.35 7.90
C MET A 162 2.31 5.04 6.54
N ALA A 163 2.13 6.37 6.51
CA ALA A 163 2.02 7.15 5.29
C ALA A 163 3.23 7.15 4.36
N THR A 164 4.42 7.00 4.92
CA THR A 164 5.67 7.08 4.15
C THR A 164 6.07 5.72 3.56
N PHE A 165 5.36 4.64 3.91
CA PHE A 165 5.81 3.26 3.73
C PHE A 165 5.00 2.45 2.73
N MET A 166 3.80 2.93 2.34
CA MET A 166 2.83 2.16 1.56
C MET A 166 2.96 2.30 0.04
N GLY A 167 4.18 2.54 -0.46
CA GLY A 167 4.47 2.58 -1.91
C GLY A 167 5.23 1.33 -2.36
N ASP A 168 4.54 0.38 -3.00
CA ASP A 168 5.03 -0.71 -3.90
C ASP A 168 6.36 -1.43 -3.61
N THR A 169 6.84 -1.43 -2.36
CA THR A 169 8.12 -2.03 -2.04
C THR A 169 7.95 -3.53 -1.80
N ARG A 170 8.25 -4.32 -2.85
CA ARG A 170 8.28 -5.79 -2.81
C ARG A 170 9.54 -6.29 -2.07
N ILE A 171 9.37 -6.95 -0.93
CA ILE A 171 10.48 -7.43 -0.07
C ILE A 171 11.07 -8.75 -0.56
N VAL A 172 10.22 -9.65 -1.07
CA VAL A 172 10.62 -10.99 -1.49
C VAL A 172 10.55 -11.07 -3.03
N ARG A 173 11.33 -11.95 -3.69
CA ARG A 173 11.43 -12.04 -5.16
C ARG A 173 10.88 -13.38 -5.69
N ARG A 174 9.60 -13.66 -5.47
CA ARG A 174 8.89 -14.77 -6.13
C ARG A 174 7.47 -14.35 -6.50
N ASP A 175 6.86 -15.09 -7.42
CA ASP A 175 5.45 -14.93 -7.71
C ASP A 175 4.58 -15.40 -6.53
N PRO A 176 3.38 -14.80 -6.34
CA PRO A 176 2.36 -15.31 -5.44
C PRO A 176 1.99 -16.76 -5.73
N PHE A 177 1.55 -17.49 -4.70
CA PHE A 177 1.24 -18.92 -4.86
C PHE A 177 -0.01 -19.18 -5.71
N ILE A 178 -0.99 -18.28 -5.65
CA ILE A 178 -2.25 -18.40 -6.38
C ILE A 178 -2.05 -17.85 -7.80
N SER A 179 -1.87 -18.74 -8.78
CA SER A 179 -1.71 -18.35 -10.19
C SER A 179 -3.03 -17.86 -10.82
N GLU A 180 -2.94 -16.98 -11.83
CA GLU A 180 -4.09 -16.55 -12.66
C GLU A 180 -4.91 -17.73 -13.21
N ARG A 181 -4.24 -18.80 -13.65
CA ARG A 181 -4.90 -20.00 -14.15
C ARG A 181 -5.73 -20.71 -13.08
N LEU A 182 -5.26 -20.72 -11.84
CA LEU A 182 -6.01 -21.29 -10.72
C LEU A 182 -7.25 -20.44 -10.43
N ILE A 183 -7.12 -19.11 -10.41
CA ILE A 183 -8.23 -18.16 -10.23
C ILE A 183 -9.31 -18.42 -11.29
N GLN A 184 -8.93 -18.44 -12.57
CA GLN A 184 -9.87 -18.73 -13.67
C GLN A 184 -10.58 -20.09 -13.53
N ARG A 185 -9.89 -21.10 -13.00
CA ARG A 185 -10.50 -22.42 -12.76
C ARG A 185 -11.46 -22.38 -11.57
N THR A 186 -11.08 -21.72 -10.49
CA THR A 186 -11.92 -21.52 -9.31
C THR A 186 -13.21 -20.78 -9.69
N LEU A 187 -13.12 -19.68 -10.43
CA LEU A 187 -14.29 -18.87 -10.76
C LEU A 187 -15.23 -19.49 -11.81
N LYS A 188 -14.80 -20.56 -12.49
CA LYS A 188 -15.64 -21.34 -13.41
C LYS A 188 -16.57 -22.34 -12.70
N ASP A 189 -16.26 -22.71 -11.46
CA ASP A 189 -17.14 -23.60 -10.69
C ASP A 189 -18.32 -22.80 -10.13
N SER A 190 -19.54 -23.29 -10.35
CA SER A 190 -20.77 -22.71 -9.84
C SER A 190 -20.78 -22.46 -8.33
N LYS A 191 -20.05 -23.27 -7.55
CA LYS A 191 -19.98 -23.16 -6.08
C LYS A 191 -19.07 -22.04 -5.61
N THR A 192 -18.09 -21.65 -6.42
CA THR A 192 -17.09 -20.63 -6.10
C THR A 192 -17.15 -19.44 -7.06
N LYS A 193 -18.24 -19.32 -7.81
CA LYS A 193 -18.52 -18.16 -8.65
C LYS A 193 -18.80 -16.95 -7.75
N LEU A 194 -18.09 -15.85 -8.03
CA LEU A 194 -18.31 -14.57 -7.36
C LEU A 194 -19.67 -13.98 -7.76
N GLN A 195 -20.26 -13.21 -6.85
CA GLN A 195 -21.47 -12.43 -7.04
C GLN A 195 -21.25 -10.98 -6.60
N PRO A 196 -21.89 -9.99 -7.25
CA PRO A 196 -21.84 -8.61 -6.81
C PRO A 196 -22.15 -8.49 -5.31
N GLY A 197 -21.26 -7.82 -4.58
CA GLY A 197 -21.31 -7.73 -3.12
C GLY A 197 -20.34 -8.63 -2.37
N ASP A 198 -19.74 -9.63 -3.03
CA ASP A 198 -18.76 -10.49 -2.37
C ASP A 198 -17.54 -9.68 -1.89
N ILE A 199 -17.14 -9.92 -0.64
CA ILE A 199 -15.97 -9.35 0.00
C ILE A 199 -14.81 -10.32 -0.18
N ILE A 200 -13.71 -9.82 -0.73
CA ILE A 200 -12.49 -10.58 -0.97
C ILE A 200 -11.47 -10.10 0.04
N LEU A 201 -10.94 -10.99 0.88
CA LEU A 201 -9.74 -10.69 1.67
C LEU A 201 -8.55 -11.40 1.04
N GLU A 202 -7.47 -10.68 0.86
CA GLU A 202 -6.28 -11.19 0.20
C GLU A 202 -5.02 -10.84 0.97
N ARG A 203 -4.08 -11.77 0.98
CA ARG A 203 -2.76 -11.56 1.58
C ARG A 203 -1.69 -11.81 0.52
N ARG A 204 -0.93 -10.75 0.26
CA ARG A 204 0.30 -10.77 -0.51
C ARG A 204 1.46 -10.61 0.48
N ASN A 205 2.34 -11.59 0.59
CA ASN A 205 3.51 -11.57 1.46
C ASN A 205 4.60 -10.56 1.01
N TRP A 206 4.36 -9.83 -0.09
CA TRP A 206 5.35 -8.99 -0.78
C TRP A 206 5.32 -7.53 -0.36
N TYR A 207 4.16 -6.99 0.03
CA TYR A 207 3.99 -5.54 0.18
C TYR A 207 4.29 -5.05 1.60
N LEU A 208 5.29 -4.18 1.69
CA LEU A 208 5.75 -3.52 2.90
C LEU A 208 4.63 -2.67 3.57
N SER A 209 3.67 -2.13 2.80
CA SER A 209 2.44 -1.46 3.29
C SER A 209 1.73 -2.24 4.40
N ASN A 210 1.89 -3.56 4.42
CA ASN A 210 1.20 -4.43 5.35
C ASN A 210 1.90 -4.54 6.71
N ALA A 211 3.10 -4.01 6.94
CA ALA A 211 3.86 -4.22 8.19
C ALA A 211 3.34 -3.49 9.43
N PHE A 212 2.34 -2.61 9.27
CA PHE A 212 1.85 -1.80 10.39
C PHE A 212 0.44 -2.14 10.88
N LEU A 213 -0.34 -2.89 10.11
CA LEU A 213 -1.65 -3.39 10.57
C LEU A 213 -1.49 -4.81 11.13
N PRO A 214 -1.87 -5.04 12.41
CA PRO A 214 -1.80 -6.36 13.03
C PRO A 214 -2.72 -7.36 12.32
N GLY A 215 -2.39 -8.65 12.44
CA GLY A 215 -3.19 -9.77 11.95
C GLY A 215 -2.88 -10.25 10.53
N PHE A 216 -3.48 -11.40 10.18
CA PHE A 216 -3.17 -12.19 8.99
C PHE A 216 -3.58 -11.50 7.68
N TRP A 217 -4.75 -10.89 7.62
CA TRP A 217 -5.35 -10.30 6.43
C TRP A 217 -5.01 -8.81 6.30
N PRO A 218 -4.21 -8.41 5.30
CA PRO A 218 -3.79 -7.03 5.14
C PRO A 218 -4.66 -6.19 4.19
N HIS A 219 -5.44 -6.81 3.32
CA HIS A 219 -6.15 -6.12 2.25
C HIS A 219 -7.52 -6.73 2.02
N CYS A 220 -8.44 -5.89 1.55
CA CYS A 220 -9.78 -6.30 1.16
C CYS A 220 -10.22 -5.58 -0.12
N ALA A 221 -11.09 -6.23 -0.87
CA ALA A 221 -11.65 -5.71 -2.10
C ALA A 221 -13.13 -6.11 -2.21
N LEU A 222 -13.88 -5.39 -3.07
CA LEU A 222 -15.28 -5.64 -3.31
C LEU A 222 -15.47 -6.13 -4.74
N TYR A 223 -16.10 -7.30 -4.91
CA TYR A 223 -16.54 -7.74 -6.22
C TYR A 223 -17.81 -6.98 -6.63
N VAL A 224 -17.73 -6.27 -7.75
CA VAL A 224 -18.86 -5.53 -8.34
C VAL A 224 -19.49 -6.29 -9.50
N GLY A 225 -18.75 -7.17 -10.18
CA GLY A 225 -19.26 -7.97 -11.31
C GLY A 225 -19.17 -7.26 -12.66
N THR A 226 -19.53 -7.99 -13.74
CA THR A 226 -19.51 -7.45 -15.10
C THR A 226 -20.71 -6.51 -15.36
N PRO A 227 -20.70 -5.68 -16.42
CA PRO A 227 -21.87 -4.89 -16.81
C PRO A 227 -23.14 -5.74 -16.95
N GLU A 228 -23.05 -6.96 -17.48
CA GLU A 228 -24.17 -7.88 -17.62
C GLU A 228 -24.71 -8.37 -16.27
N GLU A 229 -23.82 -8.64 -15.31
CA GLU A 229 -24.22 -9.02 -13.95
C GLU A 229 -24.89 -7.86 -13.21
N LEU A 230 -24.39 -6.64 -13.40
CA LEU A 230 -24.97 -5.42 -12.85
C LEU A 230 -26.38 -5.15 -13.41
N GLU A 231 -26.56 -5.30 -14.72
CA GLU A 231 -27.88 -5.19 -15.35
C GLU A 231 -28.84 -6.28 -14.86
N ALA A 232 -28.36 -7.51 -14.67
CA ALA A 232 -29.16 -8.63 -14.19
C ALA A 232 -29.71 -8.42 -12.76
N ILE A 233 -29.00 -7.68 -11.91
CA ILE A 233 -29.48 -7.30 -10.56
C ILE A 233 -30.31 -6.01 -10.54
N GLY A 234 -30.57 -5.42 -11.72
CA GLY A 234 -31.41 -4.23 -11.89
C GLY A 234 -30.67 -2.91 -11.80
N ILE A 235 -29.33 -2.90 -11.82
CA ILE A 235 -28.59 -1.63 -11.99
C ILE A 235 -28.68 -1.23 -13.45
N LYS A 236 -29.21 -0.04 -13.70
CA LYS A 236 -29.11 0.58 -15.02
C LYS A 236 -27.68 1.06 -15.19
N TYR A 237 -26.86 0.23 -15.84
CA TYR A 237 -25.43 0.51 -15.96
C TYR A 237 -25.14 1.88 -16.56
N SER A 238 -25.98 2.40 -17.46
CA SER A 238 -25.87 3.75 -18.03
C SER A 238 -26.01 4.90 -17.03
N GLU A 239 -26.66 4.68 -15.89
CA GLU A 239 -26.91 5.69 -14.84
C GLU A 239 -25.76 5.76 -13.81
N LEU A 240 -24.78 4.85 -13.84
CA LEU A 240 -23.57 4.95 -13.03
C LEU A 240 -22.66 6.09 -13.54
N ASP A 241 -21.75 6.55 -12.68
CA ASP A 241 -20.80 7.61 -13.01
C ASP A 241 -20.03 7.33 -14.32
N ALA A 242 -19.90 8.35 -15.17
CA ALA A 242 -19.36 8.17 -16.51
C ALA A 242 -17.87 7.81 -16.53
N GLU A 243 -17.08 8.39 -15.62
CA GLU A 243 -15.65 8.10 -15.52
C GLU A 243 -15.41 6.71 -14.93
N ALA A 244 -16.17 6.35 -13.89
CA ALA A 244 -16.16 5.02 -13.29
C ALA A 244 -16.52 3.94 -14.32
N ARG A 245 -17.59 4.14 -15.11
CA ARG A 245 -17.98 3.21 -16.19
C ARG A 245 -16.89 3.07 -17.25
N ALA A 246 -16.29 4.18 -17.66
CA ALA A 246 -15.22 4.17 -18.65
C ALA A 246 -13.97 3.43 -18.16
N ALA A 247 -13.68 3.48 -16.85
CA ALA A 247 -12.61 2.70 -16.24
C ALA A 247 -12.97 1.22 -16.06
N HIS A 248 -14.19 0.92 -15.62
CA HIS A 248 -14.70 -0.44 -15.41
C HIS A 248 -14.78 -1.25 -16.72
N GLN A 249 -15.19 -0.63 -17.83
CA GLN A 249 -15.29 -1.29 -19.14
C GLN A 249 -13.94 -1.61 -19.80
N ARG A 250 -12.85 -0.99 -19.35
CA ARG A 250 -11.52 -1.23 -19.95
C ARG A 250 -11.01 -2.59 -19.51
N PRO A 251 -10.69 -3.52 -20.42
CA PRO A 251 -10.11 -4.78 -20.02
C PRO A 251 -8.71 -4.57 -19.43
N GLU A 252 -8.40 -5.34 -18.40
CA GLU A 252 -7.06 -5.45 -17.83
C GLU A 252 -6.44 -6.76 -18.29
N HIS A 253 -5.37 -6.71 -19.09
CA HIS A 253 -4.74 -7.91 -19.64
C HIS A 253 -5.70 -8.91 -20.34
N ARG A 254 -6.75 -8.39 -21.00
CA ARG A 254 -7.85 -9.14 -21.65
C ARG A 254 -8.90 -9.73 -20.69
N HIS A 255 -8.78 -9.47 -19.40
CA HIS A 255 -9.78 -9.83 -18.39
C HIS A 255 -10.72 -8.67 -18.12
N PRO A 256 -12.02 -8.92 -17.86
CA PRO A 256 -12.93 -7.88 -17.44
C PRO A 256 -12.50 -7.37 -16.06
N ARG A 257 -12.66 -6.08 -15.82
CA ARG A 257 -12.52 -5.53 -14.48
C ARG A 257 -13.84 -5.72 -13.76
N VAL A 258 -13.81 -6.43 -12.64
CA VAL A 258 -14.99 -6.90 -11.91
C VAL A 258 -14.85 -6.69 -10.40
N ILE A 259 -13.70 -6.17 -9.96
CA ILE A 259 -13.38 -5.86 -8.58
C ILE A 259 -13.10 -4.37 -8.49
N ILE A 260 -13.57 -3.73 -7.41
CA ILE A 260 -13.17 -2.39 -7.02
C ILE A 260 -12.39 -2.46 -5.71
N GLU A 261 -11.24 -1.79 -5.67
CA GLU A 261 -10.33 -1.80 -4.52
C GLU A 261 -9.57 -0.49 -4.38
N ALA A 262 -9.20 -0.14 -3.16
CA ALA A 262 -8.34 1.01 -2.89
C ALA A 262 -6.88 0.54 -2.71
N MET A 263 -6.04 0.91 -3.66
CA MET A 263 -4.61 0.60 -3.71
C MET A 263 -3.79 1.87 -3.78
N SER A 264 -2.46 1.78 -3.84
CA SER A 264 -1.57 2.96 -3.88
C SER A 264 -1.89 3.95 -5.02
N GLU A 265 -2.48 3.46 -6.10
CA GLU A 265 -2.94 4.18 -7.28
C GLU A 265 -4.28 4.92 -7.07
N GLY A 266 -4.96 4.67 -5.95
CA GLY A 266 -6.31 5.16 -5.61
C GLY A 266 -7.36 4.06 -5.62
N VAL A 267 -8.63 4.45 -5.65
CA VAL A 267 -9.76 3.54 -5.82
C VAL A 267 -9.93 3.22 -7.31
N VAL A 268 -9.65 1.97 -7.67
CA VAL A 268 -9.55 1.52 -9.05
C VAL A 268 -10.35 0.25 -9.29
N PHE A 269 -10.68 0.00 -10.55
CA PHE A 269 -11.24 -1.29 -10.99
C PHE A 269 -10.14 -2.22 -11.49
N THR A 270 -10.15 -3.46 -11.01
CA THR A 270 -9.21 -4.52 -11.37
C THR A 270 -9.94 -5.80 -11.79
N SER A 271 -9.21 -6.65 -12.51
CA SER A 271 -9.62 -8.02 -12.82
C SER A 271 -9.52 -8.93 -11.60
N ALA A 272 -10.29 -10.02 -11.59
CA ALA A 272 -10.15 -11.05 -10.57
C ALA A 272 -8.75 -11.68 -10.59
N GLU A 273 -8.18 -11.85 -11.79
CA GLU A 273 -6.83 -12.35 -12.00
C GLU A 273 -5.77 -11.42 -11.40
N HIS A 274 -5.96 -10.09 -11.42
CA HIS A 274 -5.04 -9.17 -10.75
C HIS A 274 -5.20 -9.23 -9.23
N SER A 275 -6.40 -8.95 -8.72
CA SER A 275 -6.66 -8.86 -7.27
C SER A 275 -6.30 -10.18 -6.59
N MET A 276 -6.90 -11.28 -7.02
CA MET A 276 -6.72 -12.58 -6.35
C MET A 276 -5.37 -13.26 -6.62
N HIS A 277 -4.46 -12.65 -7.42
CA HIS A 277 -3.07 -13.11 -7.56
C HIS A 277 -2.27 -12.80 -6.30
N ALA A 278 -2.49 -13.63 -5.29
CA ALA A 278 -2.01 -13.46 -3.93
C ALA A 278 -1.47 -14.79 -3.34
N ASP A 279 -0.98 -14.76 -2.11
CA ASP A 279 -0.55 -15.97 -1.40
C ASP A 279 -1.73 -16.65 -0.71
N TYR A 280 -2.74 -15.88 -0.31
CA TYR A 280 -3.96 -16.34 0.33
C TYR A 280 -5.13 -15.49 -0.15
N VAL A 281 -6.28 -16.12 -0.41
CA VAL A 281 -7.52 -15.43 -0.80
C VAL A 281 -8.70 -16.12 -0.15
N VAL A 282 -9.50 -15.37 0.60
CA VAL A 282 -10.82 -15.80 1.08
C VAL A 282 -11.89 -14.92 0.46
N VAL A 283 -13.04 -15.53 0.17
CA VAL A 283 -14.24 -14.84 -0.27
C VAL A 283 -15.36 -15.07 0.72
N LEU A 284 -15.91 -13.96 1.22
CA LEU A 284 -17.02 -13.90 2.15
C LEU A 284 -18.18 -13.17 1.46
N ARG A 285 -19.39 -13.69 1.58
CA ARG A 285 -20.58 -13.08 1.00
C ARG A 285 -21.45 -12.47 2.08
N PRO A 286 -21.86 -11.19 1.94
CA PRO A 286 -22.81 -10.58 2.85
C PRO A 286 -24.15 -11.32 2.87
N ILE A 287 -24.62 -11.57 4.09
CA ILE A 287 -25.97 -12.03 4.39
C ILE A 287 -26.75 -10.79 4.83
N PHE A 288 -27.74 -10.40 4.04
CA PHE A 288 -28.75 -9.44 4.47
C PHE A 288 -29.90 -10.23 5.12
N GLU A 289 -30.69 -9.61 6.00
CA GLU A 289 -31.53 -10.29 6.99
C GLU A 289 -32.19 -11.60 6.48
N PRO A 290 -32.16 -12.70 7.26
CA PRO A 290 -32.54 -14.05 6.79
C PRO A 290 -33.94 -14.18 6.17
N ASP A 291 -34.86 -13.29 6.54
CA ASP A 291 -36.24 -13.26 6.09
C ASP A 291 -36.50 -12.28 4.92
N GLN A 292 -35.46 -11.61 4.42
CA GLN A 292 -35.60 -10.67 3.30
C GLN A 292 -35.91 -11.38 1.98
N ALA A 293 -36.85 -10.81 1.21
CA ALA A 293 -37.15 -11.32 -0.11
C ALA A 293 -35.92 -11.19 -1.03
N PRO A 294 -35.77 -12.03 -2.06
CA PRO A 294 -34.67 -11.90 -3.02
C PRO A 294 -34.54 -10.50 -3.66
N GLU A 295 -35.65 -9.75 -3.73
CA GLU A 295 -35.70 -8.38 -4.21
C GLU A 295 -35.01 -7.40 -3.24
N ASP A 296 -35.21 -7.58 -1.94
CA ASP A 296 -34.57 -6.76 -0.90
C ASP A 296 -33.04 -6.97 -0.88
N ARG A 297 -32.58 -8.22 -1.05
CA ARG A 297 -31.14 -8.52 -1.22
C ARG A 297 -30.59 -7.85 -2.47
N ALA A 298 -31.29 -7.95 -3.60
CA ALA A 298 -30.85 -7.31 -4.82
C ALA A 298 -30.80 -5.78 -4.65
N ALA A 299 -31.78 -5.17 -3.97
CA ALA A 299 -31.80 -3.75 -3.65
C ALA A 299 -30.60 -3.32 -2.81
N ALA A 300 -30.29 -4.06 -1.74
CA ALA A 300 -29.12 -3.82 -0.91
C ALA A 300 -27.82 -3.88 -1.74
N ILE A 301 -27.66 -4.91 -2.58
CA ILE A 301 -26.47 -5.02 -3.45
C ILE A 301 -26.40 -3.89 -4.49
N ARG A 302 -27.54 -3.48 -5.08
CA ARG A 302 -27.58 -2.32 -5.98
C ARG A 302 -27.04 -1.07 -5.26
N GLU A 303 -27.49 -0.82 -4.05
CA GLU A 303 -27.05 0.30 -3.23
C GLU A 303 -25.55 0.27 -2.93
N VAL A 304 -25.02 -0.90 -2.54
CA VAL A 304 -23.58 -1.12 -2.31
C VAL A 304 -22.76 -0.79 -3.56
N VAL A 305 -23.16 -1.32 -4.72
CA VAL A 305 -22.46 -1.08 -5.98
C VAL A 305 -22.53 0.39 -6.39
N HIS A 306 -23.69 1.04 -6.25
CA HIS A 306 -23.84 2.47 -6.55
C HIS A 306 -22.90 3.33 -5.70
N ARG A 307 -22.80 3.05 -4.39
CA ARG A 307 -21.86 3.72 -3.49
C ARG A 307 -20.41 3.45 -3.91
N ALA A 308 -20.05 2.20 -4.14
CA ALA A 308 -18.70 1.80 -4.52
C ALA A 308 -18.23 2.51 -5.81
N PHE A 309 -19.07 2.55 -6.85
CA PHE A 309 -18.77 3.29 -8.09
C PHE A 309 -18.55 4.79 -7.84
N GLY A 310 -19.27 5.39 -6.89
CA GLY A 310 -19.09 6.79 -6.49
C GLY A 310 -17.75 7.10 -5.78
N TYR A 311 -17.02 6.07 -5.34
CA TYR A 311 -15.68 6.21 -4.75
C TYR A 311 -14.55 6.05 -5.77
N HIS A 312 -14.83 5.60 -7.00
CA HIS A 312 -13.83 5.44 -8.04
C HIS A 312 -13.05 6.75 -8.29
N GLY A 313 -11.72 6.63 -8.43
CA GLY A 313 -10.84 7.77 -8.70
C GLY A 313 -10.42 8.59 -7.47
N ARG A 314 -10.96 8.30 -6.27
CA ARG A 314 -10.43 8.88 -5.03
C ARG A 314 -9.00 8.40 -4.80
N ALA A 315 -8.16 9.29 -4.26
CA ALA A 315 -6.76 8.96 -4.00
C ALA A 315 -6.63 7.98 -2.83
N TYR A 316 -5.52 7.26 -2.77
CA TYR A 316 -5.23 6.40 -1.62
C TYR A 316 -4.91 7.24 -0.39
N ASP A 317 -5.47 6.85 0.74
CA ASP A 317 -5.15 7.52 2.00
C ASP A 317 -3.87 6.99 2.62
N PHE A 318 -2.75 7.51 2.15
CA PHE A 318 -1.47 7.28 2.80
C PHE A 318 -1.49 7.81 4.25
N GLY A 319 -2.24 8.87 4.56
CA GLY A 319 -2.24 9.50 5.88
C GLY A 319 -2.87 8.65 6.99
N PHE A 320 -3.66 7.63 6.65
CA PHE A 320 -4.52 6.91 7.60
C PHE A 320 -5.38 7.91 8.40
N ASP A 321 -5.91 8.90 7.68
CA ASP A 321 -6.87 9.87 8.12
C ASP A 321 -8.30 9.48 7.77
N PHE A 322 -8.81 8.55 8.55
CA PHE A 322 -10.18 8.01 8.54
C PHE A 322 -11.30 9.02 8.82
N THR A 323 -11.00 10.32 8.78
CA THR A 323 -11.97 11.41 8.87
C THR A 323 -12.10 12.18 7.55
N ASP A 324 -11.21 11.93 6.58
CA ASP A 324 -11.19 12.56 5.26
C ASP A 324 -11.61 11.56 4.18
N GLU A 325 -12.89 11.50 3.86
CA GLU A 325 -13.39 10.60 2.81
C GLU A 325 -12.84 10.93 1.40
N SER A 326 -12.17 12.08 1.17
CA SER A 326 -11.61 12.39 -0.14
C SER A 326 -10.48 11.43 -0.56
N LYS A 327 -9.97 10.65 0.38
CA LYS A 327 -8.98 9.59 0.19
C LYS A 327 -9.43 8.36 0.96
N LEU A 328 -9.14 7.16 0.46
CA LEU A 328 -9.60 5.93 1.10
C LEU A 328 -8.50 4.88 1.18
N VAL A 329 -8.52 4.11 2.27
CA VAL A 329 -7.89 2.79 2.32
C VAL A 329 -8.89 1.68 1.94
N CYS A 330 -8.38 0.46 1.76
CA CYS A 330 -9.16 -0.66 1.23
C CYS A 330 -10.39 -1.03 2.09
N SER A 331 -10.26 -0.99 3.41
CA SER A 331 -11.37 -1.29 4.33
C SER A 331 -12.38 -0.15 4.46
N GLU A 332 -11.97 1.10 4.26
CA GLU A 332 -12.89 2.24 4.24
C GLU A 332 -13.78 2.22 3.00
N LEU A 333 -13.24 1.81 1.85
CA LEU A 333 -14.06 1.59 0.65
C LEU A 333 -15.22 0.62 0.95
N LEU A 334 -14.96 -0.48 1.64
CA LEU A 334 -16.02 -1.42 2.06
C LEU A 334 -16.96 -0.77 3.08
N TYR A 335 -16.41 -0.17 4.14
CA TYR A 335 -17.19 0.51 5.18
C TYR A 335 -18.22 1.48 4.59
N TYR A 336 -17.77 2.39 3.73
CA TYR A 336 -18.64 3.37 3.11
C TYR A 336 -19.54 2.81 2.01
N SER A 337 -19.14 1.74 1.33
CA SER A 337 -19.98 1.10 0.31
C SER A 337 -21.15 0.35 0.93
N PHE A 338 -20.92 -0.40 2.01
CA PHE A 338 -22.00 -1.10 2.70
C PHE A 338 -22.83 -0.17 3.60
N GLY A 339 -22.21 0.84 4.23
CA GLY A 339 -22.92 1.72 5.16
C GLY A 339 -23.62 0.92 6.25
N GLU A 340 -24.91 1.16 6.45
CA GLU A 340 -25.72 0.47 7.47
C GLU A 340 -26.13 -0.97 7.07
N LEU A 341 -25.89 -1.39 5.81
CA LEU A 341 -26.28 -2.72 5.32
C LEU A 341 -25.40 -3.85 5.88
N LEU A 342 -24.19 -3.52 6.35
CA LEU A 342 -23.28 -4.48 6.98
C LEU A 342 -22.56 -3.80 8.13
N GLU A 343 -22.74 -4.30 9.35
CA GLU A 343 -22.15 -3.68 10.53
C GLU A 343 -20.67 -4.03 10.64
N PHE A 344 -19.79 -3.05 10.45
CA PHE A 344 -18.37 -3.23 10.71
C PHE A 344 -18.00 -2.77 12.10
N LYS A 345 -17.28 -3.62 12.83
CA LYS A 345 -16.68 -3.25 14.11
C LYS A 345 -15.54 -2.26 13.87
N LEU A 346 -15.64 -1.09 14.49
CA LEU A 346 -14.56 -0.12 14.52
C LEU A 346 -13.53 -0.51 15.58
N GLU A 347 -12.28 -0.54 15.17
CA GLU A 347 -11.13 -0.86 16.01
C GLU A 347 -10.27 0.38 16.21
N SER A 348 -9.74 0.54 17.43
CA SER A 348 -8.81 1.63 17.71
C SER A 348 -7.41 1.25 17.23
N VAL A 349 -7.03 1.68 16.03
CA VAL A 349 -5.69 1.50 15.47
C VAL A 349 -4.98 2.84 15.49
N LEU A 350 -3.89 2.92 16.26
CA LEU A 350 -3.17 4.18 16.47
C LEU A 350 -4.13 5.31 16.87
N GLY A 351 -5.09 4.98 17.74
CA GLY A 351 -6.06 5.89 18.35
C GLY A 351 -7.03 6.57 17.39
N LYS A 352 -7.17 6.04 16.17
CA LYS A 352 -8.30 6.29 15.28
C LYS A 352 -9.19 5.05 15.26
N ASN A 353 -10.50 5.27 15.14
CA ASN A 353 -11.47 4.20 14.97
C ASN A 353 -11.57 3.84 13.49
N VAL A 354 -11.26 2.60 13.15
CA VAL A 354 -11.07 2.18 11.76
C VAL A 354 -11.68 0.81 11.56
N VAL A 355 -12.11 0.52 10.33
CA VAL A 355 -12.36 -0.87 9.91
C VAL A 355 -11.03 -1.44 9.43
N THR A 356 -10.71 -2.68 9.82
CA THR A 356 -9.53 -3.40 9.31
C THR A 356 -9.96 -4.66 8.55
N PRO A 357 -9.18 -5.14 7.56
CA PRO A 357 -9.47 -6.41 6.90
C PRO A 357 -9.48 -7.60 7.89
N ASN A 358 -8.66 -7.56 8.94
CA ASN A 358 -8.76 -8.55 10.02
C ASN A 358 -10.02 -8.39 10.85
N GLY A 359 -10.50 -7.18 11.11
CA GLY A 359 -11.78 -6.94 11.77
C GLY A 359 -12.96 -7.53 10.99
N ILE A 360 -12.89 -7.55 9.64
CA ILE A 360 -13.87 -8.25 8.80
C ILE A 360 -13.78 -9.76 9.00
N MET A 361 -12.58 -10.33 9.06
CA MET A 361 -12.38 -11.75 9.35
C MET A 361 -12.85 -12.08 10.78
N ASP A 362 -12.54 -11.25 11.77
CA ASP A 362 -12.97 -11.41 13.15
C ASP A 362 -14.49 -11.33 13.26
N LYS A 363 -15.15 -10.46 12.50
CA LYS A 363 -16.62 -10.43 12.38
C LYS A 363 -17.13 -11.79 11.89
N PHE A 364 -16.60 -12.27 10.77
CA PHE A 364 -16.97 -13.59 10.24
C PHE A 364 -16.72 -14.70 11.28
N VAL A 365 -15.63 -14.65 12.05
CA VAL A 365 -15.29 -15.63 13.09
C VAL A 365 -16.18 -15.53 14.32
N ASN A 366 -16.64 -14.35 14.71
CA ASN A 366 -17.40 -14.18 15.96
C ASN A 366 -18.92 -14.31 15.75
N GLU A 367 -19.43 -13.99 14.57
CA GLU A 367 -20.87 -14.00 14.30
C GLU A 367 -21.34 -15.35 13.74
N ARG A 368 -22.37 -15.92 14.35
CA ARG A 368 -22.88 -17.26 14.04
C ARG A 368 -24.41 -17.29 14.08
N GLY A 369 -24.98 -18.24 13.35
CA GLY A 369 -26.43 -18.47 13.35
C GLY A 369 -27.17 -17.20 12.93
N GLU A 370 -28.18 -16.83 13.72
CA GLU A 370 -29.02 -15.64 13.47
C GLU A 370 -28.25 -14.31 13.48
N ALA A 371 -27.07 -14.25 14.12
CA ALA A 371 -26.25 -13.05 14.16
C ALA A 371 -25.28 -12.94 12.97
N ALA A 372 -25.17 -13.97 12.11
CA ALA A 372 -24.20 -13.99 11.01
C ALA A 372 -24.60 -13.01 9.90
N GLN A 373 -23.74 -12.05 9.59
CA GLN A 373 -23.89 -11.18 8.41
C GLN A 373 -22.93 -11.55 7.25
N LEU A 374 -22.14 -12.61 7.40
CA LEU A 374 -21.17 -13.08 6.41
C LEU A 374 -21.22 -14.61 6.28
N GLU A 375 -21.35 -15.12 5.06
CA GLU A 375 -21.19 -16.54 4.74
C GLU A 375 -19.87 -16.82 4.01
N PHE A 376 -19.35 -18.02 4.21
CA PHE A 376 -18.13 -18.51 3.58
C PHE A 376 -18.42 -19.02 2.16
N ILE A 377 -17.63 -18.56 1.18
CA ILE A 377 -17.72 -19.07 -0.21
C ILE A 377 -16.55 -19.99 -0.53
N PHE A 378 -15.31 -19.52 -0.38
CA PHE A 378 -14.12 -20.36 -0.45
C PHE A 378 -12.91 -19.69 0.19
N PHE A 379 -11.91 -20.52 0.53
CA PHE A 379 -10.58 -20.06 0.94
C PHE A 379 -9.50 -20.83 0.17
N LEU A 380 -8.66 -20.08 -0.54
CA LEU A 380 -7.43 -20.57 -1.15
C LEU A 380 -6.29 -20.32 -0.16
N ASP A 381 -5.92 -21.39 0.53
CA ASP A 381 -4.86 -21.40 1.54
C ASP A 381 -3.58 -22.04 0.99
N THR A 382 -2.47 -21.89 1.72
CA THR A 382 -1.20 -22.52 1.36
C THR A 382 -0.60 -23.33 2.48
N ARG A 383 -0.03 -24.49 2.12
CA ARG A 383 0.68 -25.39 3.03
C ARG A 383 1.90 -25.99 2.36
N LEU A 384 2.81 -26.54 3.15
CA LEU A 384 3.94 -27.31 2.64
C LEU A 384 3.48 -28.72 2.22
N ASP A 385 3.93 -29.17 1.05
CA ASP A 385 3.81 -30.56 0.64
C ASP A 385 4.87 -31.44 1.32
N LYS A 386 4.83 -32.75 1.05
CA LYS A 386 5.78 -33.74 1.59
C LYS A 386 7.26 -33.49 1.23
N HIS A 387 7.53 -32.59 0.28
CA HIS A 387 8.85 -32.20 -0.17
C HIS A 387 9.25 -30.80 0.31
N GLY A 388 8.45 -30.17 1.17
CA GLY A 388 8.70 -28.82 1.67
C GLY A 388 8.41 -27.72 0.64
N LYS A 389 7.67 -28.01 -0.43
CA LYS A 389 7.23 -27.01 -1.40
C LYS A 389 5.84 -26.49 -1.00
N ARG A 390 5.64 -25.17 -1.02
CA ARG A 390 4.30 -24.61 -0.82
C ARG A 390 3.39 -24.91 -1.99
N ILE A 391 2.18 -25.36 -1.66
CA ILE A 391 1.09 -25.64 -2.58
C ILE A 391 -0.17 -24.92 -2.12
N VAL A 392 -1.00 -24.51 -3.09
CA VAL A 392 -2.32 -23.94 -2.84
C VAL A 392 -3.35 -25.08 -2.76
N TYR A 393 -4.30 -24.97 -1.84
CA TYR A 393 -5.45 -25.87 -1.74
C TYR A 393 -6.72 -25.11 -1.34
N PHE A 394 -7.88 -25.73 -1.57
CA PHE A 394 -9.14 -25.25 -1.01
C PHE A 394 -9.22 -25.68 0.44
N ALA A 395 -9.08 -24.71 1.33
CA ALA A 395 -9.31 -24.85 2.75
C ALA A 395 -10.81 -24.81 3.04
N ASP A 396 -11.23 -25.49 4.09
CA ASP A 396 -12.62 -25.44 4.53
C ASP A 396 -12.90 -24.19 5.39
N GLU A 397 -14.14 -24.07 5.86
CA GLU A 397 -14.58 -22.95 6.68
C GLU A 397 -13.85 -22.88 8.02
N GLU A 398 -13.47 -24.03 8.59
CA GLU A 398 -12.75 -24.08 9.87
C GLU A 398 -11.30 -23.61 9.70
N ASP A 399 -10.60 -24.12 8.68
CA ASP A 399 -9.27 -23.65 8.28
C ASP A 399 -9.28 -22.12 8.04
N CYS A 400 -10.35 -21.61 7.41
CA CYS A 400 -10.56 -20.18 7.19
C CYS A 400 -10.72 -19.41 8.50
N ARG A 401 -11.46 -19.94 9.46
CA ARG A 401 -11.67 -19.31 10.77
C ARG A 401 -10.38 -19.26 11.57
N GLU A 402 -9.60 -20.33 11.55
CA GLU A 402 -8.28 -20.36 12.19
C GLU A 402 -7.33 -19.29 11.63
N SER A 403 -7.51 -18.88 10.37
CA SER A 403 -6.68 -17.84 9.74
C SER A 403 -6.68 -16.50 10.49
N ALA A 404 -7.75 -16.17 11.23
CA ALA A 404 -7.83 -14.96 12.05
C ALA A 404 -6.76 -14.90 13.15
N THR A 405 -6.36 -16.07 13.66
CA THR A 405 -5.38 -16.21 14.74
C THR A 405 -3.95 -16.33 14.23
N ARG A 406 -3.76 -16.55 12.93
CA ARG A 406 -2.44 -16.81 12.35
C ARG A 406 -1.59 -15.53 12.40
N PRO A 407 -0.35 -15.62 12.88
CA PRO A 407 0.54 -14.46 12.85
C PRO A 407 0.87 -14.07 11.41
N LYS A 408 1.13 -12.77 11.22
CA LYS A 408 1.65 -12.24 9.97
C LYS A 408 3.14 -12.52 9.87
N ILE A 409 3.51 -13.61 9.20
CA ILE A 409 4.92 -13.98 8.98
C ILE A 409 5.37 -13.41 7.63
N PHE A 410 6.28 -12.44 7.65
CA PHE A 410 6.71 -11.68 6.46
C PHE A 410 7.55 -12.48 5.44
N ASN A 411 7.95 -13.71 5.75
CA ASN A 411 8.85 -14.54 4.93
C ASN A 411 8.39 -15.99 4.86
N GLU A 412 7.26 -16.22 4.19
CA GLU A 412 6.65 -17.54 3.97
C GLU A 412 6.84 -18.12 2.57
#